data_AF-A0A2V8YAP3-F1
#
_entry.id   AF-A0A2V8YAP3-F1
#
_cell.length_a   1.000
_cell.length_b   1.000
_cell.length_c   1.000
_cell.angle_alpha   90.00
_cell.angle_beta   90.00
_cell.angle_gamma   90.00
#
_symmetry.space_group_name_H-M   'P 1'
#
loop_
_entity.id
_entity.type
_entity.pdbx_description
1 polymer ?
#
loop_
_entity_poly.entity_id
_entity_poly.type
_entity_poly.pdbx_seq_one_letter_code
_entity_poly.pdbx_strand_id
1 'polypeptide(L)'
;MRTTDRFSRDEVQRILGLSPKQLDYWDRLELVSARKDQGNRFYDFRDLIALRTVKQLIETGVPANRLRRALAALREKLSQVQTPLTELRVLSDGKDVIVEREGARLEPLTGQFVMNFETRKLDEEVQVISERSAHEWFALALDYEADRANHKTWAEAINAYENAFRCDPQRTDALINCGTLYYEQGNFEKAAECYRRAIDCDPECGLAHSNLGSVLEELGQLEEARQHLRQAVRLDPDHPDARYNLALVCEKLGAYHEAREHWQTYLQLDPSSPWSDYARQRLASSKTAKSAGRR
;
A
#
# COMPACT_ATOMS: atom_id res chain seq x y z
N MET A 1 -35.52 31.14 -22.43
CA MET A 1 -34.87 31.28 -23.75
C MET A 1 -33.40 31.58 -23.52
N ARG A 2 -32.51 30.59 -23.66
CA ARG A 2 -31.05 30.83 -23.59
C ARG A 2 -30.59 31.24 -24.99
N THR A 3 -29.90 32.37 -25.10
CA THR A 3 -29.18 32.78 -26.31
C THR A 3 -28.25 31.64 -26.70
N THR A 4 -28.56 30.93 -27.78
CA THR A 4 -27.65 29.96 -28.36
C THR A 4 -26.53 30.76 -29.00
N ASP A 5 -25.35 30.77 -28.41
CA ASP A 5 -24.18 31.42 -29.02
C ASP A 5 -23.96 30.81 -30.41
N ARG A 6 -24.20 31.61 -31.44
CA ARG A 6 -24.01 31.23 -32.85
C ARG A 6 -22.65 31.78 -33.27
N PHE A 7 -21.80 30.88 -33.77
CA PHE A 7 -20.47 31.22 -34.22
C PHE A 7 -20.43 31.21 -35.75
N SER A 8 -19.94 32.30 -36.32
CA SER A 8 -19.60 32.38 -37.73
C SER A 8 -18.42 31.48 -38.06
N ARG A 9 -18.27 31.15 -39.35
CA ARG A 9 -17.14 30.35 -39.83
C ARG A 9 -15.78 30.98 -39.48
N ASP A 10 -15.68 32.30 -39.49
CA ASP A 10 -14.42 33.00 -39.20
C ASP A 10 -14.10 33.06 -37.71
N GLU A 11 -15.12 33.09 -36.85
CA GLU A 11 -14.95 32.94 -35.40
C GLU A 11 -14.47 31.55 -35.04
N VAL A 12 -15.04 30.50 -35.64
CA VAL A 12 -14.60 29.12 -35.41
C VAL A 12 -13.14 28.92 -35.83
N GLN A 13 -12.72 29.46 -36.97
CA GLN A 13 -11.32 29.41 -37.41
C GLN A 13 -10.38 30.05 -36.38
N ARG A 14 -10.75 31.21 -35.84
CA ARG A 14 -9.96 31.91 -34.82
C ARG A 14 -9.92 31.17 -33.49
N ILE A 15 -11.08 30.70 -33.00
CA ILE A 15 -11.21 30.04 -31.69
C ILE A 15 -10.46 28.71 -31.66
N LEU A 16 -10.60 27.90 -32.72
CA LEU A 16 -10.02 26.55 -32.77
C LEU A 16 -8.68 26.49 -33.51
N GLY A 17 -8.21 27.62 -34.07
CA GLY A 17 -7.00 27.67 -34.90
C GLY A 17 -7.10 26.71 -36.09
N LEU A 18 -8.21 26.75 -36.82
CA LEU A 18 -8.49 25.91 -37.98
C LEU A 18 -8.34 26.70 -39.27
N SER A 19 -7.76 26.10 -40.30
CA SER A 19 -7.71 26.69 -41.64
C SER A 19 -9.05 26.57 -42.37
N PRO A 20 -9.37 27.47 -43.33
CA PRO A 20 -10.55 27.35 -44.18
C PRO A 20 -10.63 25.98 -44.88
N LYS A 21 -9.48 25.48 -45.36
CA LYS A 21 -9.38 24.19 -46.06
C LYS A 21 -9.71 23.00 -45.16
N GLN A 22 -9.33 23.04 -43.88
CA GLN A 22 -9.69 22.00 -42.92
C GLN A 22 -11.21 21.96 -42.70
N LEU A 23 -11.84 23.13 -42.52
CA LEU A 23 -13.30 23.20 -42.37
C LEU A 23 -14.04 22.71 -43.62
N ASP A 24 -13.62 23.12 -44.83
CA ASP A 24 -14.23 22.62 -46.07
C ASP A 24 -14.03 21.12 -46.27
N TYR A 25 -12.88 20.59 -45.83
CA TYR A 25 -12.61 19.17 -45.92
C TYR A 25 -13.47 18.36 -44.95
N TRP A 26 -13.62 18.82 -43.70
CA TRP A 26 -14.43 18.15 -42.70
C TRP A 26 -15.94 18.29 -42.94
N ASP A 27 -16.39 19.42 -43.51
CA ASP A 27 -17.78 19.62 -43.96
C ASP A 27 -18.11 18.65 -45.11
N ARG A 28 -17.20 18.49 -46.09
CA ARG A 28 -17.37 17.51 -47.19
C ARG A 28 -17.37 16.06 -46.73
N LEU A 29 -16.67 15.75 -45.64
CA LEU A 29 -16.66 14.42 -45.04
C LEU A 29 -17.83 14.22 -44.06
N GLU A 30 -18.70 15.21 -43.87
CA GLU A 30 -19.82 15.17 -42.95
C GLU A 30 -19.41 14.82 -41.50
N LEU A 31 -18.20 15.24 -41.11
CA LEU A 31 -17.70 15.04 -39.74
C LEU A 31 -18.40 16.00 -38.79
N VAL A 32 -18.38 17.29 -39.14
CA VAL A 32 -19.17 18.36 -38.51
C VAL A 32 -19.50 19.36 -39.61
N SER A 33 -20.79 19.65 -39.78
CA SER A 33 -21.28 20.56 -40.81
C SER A 33 -21.97 21.77 -40.20
N ALA A 34 -21.73 22.94 -40.78
CA ALA A 34 -22.39 24.16 -40.36
C ALA A 34 -23.90 24.05 -40.55
N ARG A 35 -24.66 24.47 -39.53
CA ARG A 35 -26.11 24.61 -39.63
C ARG A 35 -26.45 25.79 -40.53
N LYS A 36 -27.61 25.73 -41.17
CA LYS A 36 -28.12 26.82 -42.01
C LYS A 36 -29.36 27.43 -41.37
N ASP A 37 -29.36 28.75 -41.22
CA ASP A 37 -30.53 29.53 -40.84
C ASP A 37 -30.61 30.77 -41.73
N GLN A 38 -31.74 30.97 -42.40
CA GLN A 38 -31.99 32.08 -43.34
C GLN A 38 -30.85 32.33 -44.35
N GLY A 39 -30.24 31.26 -44.86
CA GLY A 39 -29.14 31.34 -45.85
C GLY A 39 -27.74 31.52 -45.25
N ASN A 40 -27.63 31.85 -43.96
CA ASN A 40 -26.35 31.98 -43.28
C ASN A 40 -25.93 30.66 -42.63
N ARG A 41 -24.64 30.33 -42.75
CA ARG A 41 -24.01 29.17 -42.11
C ARG A 41 -23.47 29.56 -40.73
N PHE A 42 -23.84 28.82 -39.71
CA PHE A 42 -23.36 29.03 -38.34
C PHE A 42 -23.06 27.70 -37.64
N TYR A 43 -22.27 27.78 -36.57
CA TYR A 43 -21.98 26.69 -35.66
C TYR A 43 -22.52 27.03 -34.28
N ASP A 44 -23.03 26.04 -33.55
CA ASP A 44 -23.36 26.19 -32.14
C ASP A 44 -22.21 25.66 -31.25
N PHE A 45 -22.36 25.81 -29.94
CA PHE A 45 -21.35 25.34 -28.99
C PHE A 45 -21.06 23.83 -29.07
N ARG A 46 -22.05 23.00 -29.41
CA ARG A 46 -21.85 21.55 -29.58
C ARG A 46 -20.99 21.27 -30.81
N ASP A 47 -21.21 22.02 -31.88
CA ASP A 47 -20.40 21.93 -33.09
C ASP A 47 -18.94 22.34 -32.83
N LEU A 48 -18.69 23.33 -31.97
CA LEU A 48 -17.32 23.71 -31.56
C LEU A 48 -16.62 22.58 -30.79
N ILE A 49 -17.32 21.93 -29.86
CA ILE A 49 -16.79 20.76 -29.14
C ILE A 49 -16.45 19.65 -30.14
N ALA A 50 -17.38 19.34 -31.05
CA ALA A 50 -17.18 18.30 -32.06
C ALA A 50 -15.97 18.60 -32.97
N LEU A 51 -15.84 19.85 -33.44
CA LEU A 51 -14.70 20.29 -34.26
C LEU A 51 -13.38 20.21 -33.50
N ARG A 52 -13.37 20.56 -32.20
CA ARG A 52 -12.18 20.41 -31.35
C ARG A 52 -11.79 18.94 -31.21
N THR A 53 -12.76 18.05 -30.99
CA THR A 53 -12.52 16.60 -30.90
C THR A 53 -11.98 16.05 -32.23
N VAL A 54 -12.56 16.44 -33.36
CA VAL A 54 -12.07 16.05 -34.70
C VAL A 54 -10.63 16.50 -34.90
N LYS A 55 -10.32 17.76 -34.55
CA LYS A 55 -8.96 18.30 -34.64
C LYS A 55 -7.98 17.45 -33.82
N GLN A 56 -8.29 17.21 -32.56
CA GLN A 56 -7.45 16.42 -31.65
C GLN A 56 -7.22 15.00 -32.20
N LEU A 57 -8.27 14.31 -32.65
CA LEU A 57 -8.16 12.95 -33.17
C LEU A 57 -7.26 12.88 -34.41
N ILE A 58 -7.39 13.85 -35.32
CA ILE A 58 -6.57 13.92 -36.52
C ILE A 58 -5.11 14.25 -36.16
N GLU A 59 -4.87 15.15 -35.22
CA GLU A 59 -3.51 15.46 -34.71
C GLU A 59 -2.86 14.26 -34.03
N THR A 60 -3.64 13.39 -33.38
CA THR A 60 -3.15 12.13 -32.80
C THR A 60 -2.91 11.02 -33.83
N GLY A 61 -3.12 11.28 -35.12
CA GLY A 61 -2.78 10.34 -36.21
C GLY A 61 -3.97 9.63 -36.86
N VAL A 62 -5.22 9.87 -36.43
CA VAL A 62 -6.40 9.24 -37.03
C VAL A 62 -6.72 9.87 -38.40
N PRO A 63 -6.74 9.10 -39.50
CA PRO A 63 -7.12 9.65 -40.81
C PRO A 63 -8.60 10.09 -40.83
N ALA A 64 -8.89 11.26 -41.40
CA ALA A 64 -10.26 11.82 -41.45
C ALA A 64 -11.29 10.88 -42.09
N ASN A 65 -10.90 10.14 -43.13
CA ASN A 65 -11.75 9.12 -43.76
C ASN A 65 -12.04 7.92 -42.85
N ARG A 66 -11.10 7.58 -41.94
CA ARG A 66 -11.33 6.55 -40.93
C ARG A 66 -12.29 7.05 -39.87
N LEU A 67 -12.09 8.28 -39.38
CA LEU A 67 -13.00 8.93 -38.45
C LEU A 67 -14.43 8.98 -38.99
N ARG A 68 -14.62 9.38 -40.26
CA ARG A 68 -15.94 9.37 -40.92
C ARG A 68 -16.62 8.00 -40.87
N ARG A 69 -15.90 6.95 -41.25
CA ARG A 69 -16.44 5.58 -41.23
C ARG A 69 -16.78 5.12 -39.81
N ALA A 70 -15.94 5.46 -38.83
CA ALA A 70 -16.18 5.11 -37.44
C ALA A 70 -17.44 5.80 -36.90
N LEU A 71 -17.62 7.10 -37.16
CA LEU A 71 -18.82 7.84 -36.76
C LEU A 71 -20.09 7.30 -37.45
N ALA A 72 -20.00 6.92 -38.72
CA ALA A 72 -21.10 6.27 -39.42
C ALA A 72 -21.47 4.92 -38.79
N ALA A 73 -20.47 4.08 -38.50
CA ALA A 73 -20.66 2.79 -37.84
C ALA A 73 -21.28 2.94 -36.44
N LEU A 74 -20.92 3.99 -35.68
CA LEU A 74 -21.54 4.29 -34.39
C LEU A 74 -23.01 4.63 -34.51
N ARG A 75 -23.38 5.49 -35.48
CA ARG A 75 -24.79 5.85 -35.71
C ARG A 75 -25.64 4.64 -36.13
N GLU A 76 -25.05 3.72 -36.88
CA GLU A 76 -25.70 2.48 -37.31
C GLU A 76 -25.88 1.49 -36.16
N LYS A 77 -24.81 1.21 -35.41
CA LYS A 77 -24.79 0.21 -34.32
C LYS A 77 -25.48 0.72 -33.05
N LEU A 78 -25.45 2.03 -32.79
CA LEU A 78 -26.03 2.68 -31.61
C LEU A 78 -27.16 3.60 -32.05
N SER A 79 -28.34 3.04 -32.31
CA SER A 79 -29.51 3.78 -32.81
C SER A 79 -29.95 4.97 -31.95
N GLN A 80 -29.58 4.98 -30.66
CA GLN A 80 -29.86 6.08 -29.73
C GLN A 80 -28.86 7.26 -29.87
N VAL A 81 -27.71 7.06 -30.53
CA VAL A 81 -26.64 8.06 -30.66
C VAL A 81 -26.73 8.75 -32.02
N GLN A 82 -27.12 10.02 -32.01
CA GLN A 82 -27.26 10.80 -33.25
C GLN A 82 -26.00 11.62 -33.55
N THR A 83 -25.37 12.16 -32.50
CA THR A 83 -24.17 12.99 -32.57
C THR A 83 -23.03 12.40 -31.73
N PRO A 84 -22.33 11.36 -32.24
CA PRO A 84 -21.34 10.63 -31.43
C PRO A 84 -20.22 11.49 -30.86
N LEU A 85 -19.77 12.53 -31.58
CA LEU A 85 -18.69 13.42 -31.14
C LEU A 85 -19.04 14.28 -29.92
N THR A 86 -20.33 14.43 -29.61
CA THR A 86 -20.83 15.25 -28.49
C THR A 86 -21.48 14.41 -27.40
N GLU A 87 -21.99 13.22 -27.76
CA GLU A 87 -22.67 12.31 -26.85
C GLU A 87 -21.75 11.24 -26.25
N LEU A 88 -20.66 10.90 -26.95
CA LEU A 88 -19.72 9.85 -26.55
C LEU A 88 -18.33 10.41 -26.32
N ARG A 89 -17.55 9.70 -25.49
CA ARG A 89 -16.13 9.97 -25.32
C ARG A 89 -15.35 9.28 -26.43
N VAL A 90 -15.02 10.04 -27.47
CA VAL A 90 -14.25 9.57 -28.63
C VAL A 90 -12.76 9.86 -28.41
N LEU A 91 -11.95 8.82 -28.49
CA LEU A 91 -10.52 8.77 -28.22
C LEU A 91 -9.78 8.17 -29.43
N SER A 92 -8.45 8.14 -29.34
CA SER A 92 -7.54 7.57 -30.34
C SER A 92 -6.47 6.74 -29.64
N ASP A 93 -6.09 5.62 -30.24
CA ASP A 93 -4.92 4.81 -29.85
C ASP A 93 -3.66 5.10 -30.71
N GLY A 94 -3.72 6.19 -31.50
CA GLY A 94 -2.66 6.62 -32.41
C GLY A 94 -2.96 6.31 -33.89
N LYS A 95 -3.87 5.37 -34.19
CA LYS A 95 -4.25 5.05 -35.57
C LYS A 95 -5.77 4.87 -35.75
N ASP A 96 -6.43 4.36 -34.72
CA ASP A 96 -7.81 3.93 -34.75
C ASP A 96 -8.68 4.78 -33.81
N VAL A 97 -9.99 4.80 -34.09
CA VAL A 97 -10.96 5.52 -33.28
C VAL A 97 -11.40 4.59 -32.16
N ILE A 98 -11.30 5.05 -30.92
CA ILE A 98 -11.76 4.32 -29.75
C ILE A 98 -12.92 5.10 -29.13
N VAL A 99 -13.96 4.40 -28.70
CA VAL A 99 -15.11 5.01 -28.04
C VAL A 99 -15.25 4.42 -26.66
N GLU A 100 -15.32 5.28 -25.64
CA GLU A 100 -15.54 4.90 -24.25
C GLU A 100 -16.99 5.22 -23.85
N ARG A 101 -17.71 4.21 -23.36
CA ARG A 101 -19.08 4.34 -22.84
C ARG A 101 -19.26 3.38 -21.66
N GLU A 102 -19.77 3.88 -20.54
CA GLU A 102 -20.09 3.07 -19.35
C GLU A 102 -18.90 2.19 -18.89
N GLY A 103 -17.67 2.71 -19.01
CA GLY A 103 -16.43 2.00 -18.64
C GLY A 103 -15.85 1.09 -19.73
N ALA A 104 -16.62 0.71 -20.76
CA ALA A 104 -16.14 -0.11 -21.86
C ALA A 104 -15.53 0.74 -22.99
N ARG A 105 -14.40 0.28 -23.55
CA ARG A 105 -13.78 0.84 -24.76
C ARG A 105 -13.99 -0.07 -25.97
N LEU A 106 -14.30 0.54 -27.11
CA LEU A 106 -14.76 -0.12 -28.34
C LEU A 106 -14.09 0.50 -29.57
N GLU A 107 -13.62 -0.31 -30.52
CA GLU A 107 -13.27 0.12 -31.87
C GLU A 107 -14.52 0.03 -32.77
N PRO A 108 -15.08 1.15 -33.28
CA PRO A 108 -16.41 1.15 -33.89
C PRO A 108 -16.55 0.36 -35.18
N LEU A 109 -15.48 0.21 -35.97
CA LEU A 109 -15.56 -0.44 -37.29
C LEU A 109 -15.71 -1.95 -37.11
N THR A 110 -14.80 -2.54 -36.36
CA THR A 110 -14.71 -3.97 -36.06
C THR A 110 -15.69 -4.40 -34.96
N GLY A 111 -16.05 -3.48 -34.06
CA GLY A 111 -16.83 -3.82 -32.86
C GLY A 111 -15.99 -4.49 -31.76
N GLN A 112 -14.67 -4.55 -31.90
CA GLN A 112 -13.79 -5.16 -30.91
C GLN A 112 -13.73 -4.30 -29.64
N PHE A 113 -13.81 -4.96 -28.49
CA PHE A 113 -13.52 -4.33 -27.21
C PHE A 113 -12.01 -4.11 -27.08
N VAL A 114 -11.64 -2.92 -26.63
CA VAL A 114 -10.24 -2.50 -26.48
C VAL A 114 -9.91 -2.49 -25.00
N MET A 115 -8.89 -3.25 -24.61
CA MET A 115 -8.41 -3.24 -23.23
C MET A 115 -7.81 -1.87 -22.90
N ASN A 116 -8.19 -1.33 -21.75
CA ASN A 116 -7.58 -0.11 -21.24
C ASN A 116 -6.28 -0.46 -20.50
N PHE A 117 -5.12 -0.17 -21.09
CA PHE A 117 -3.82 -0.31 -20.43
C PHE A 117 -3.31 1.02 -19.85
N GLU A 118 -4.15 2.06 -19.78
CA GLU A 118 -3.76 3.31 -19.11
C GLU A 118 -3.56 3.06 -17.62
N THR A 119 -2.29 3.03 -17.21
CA THR A 119 -1.87 2.79 -15.83
C THR A 119 -2.32 3.86 -14.83
N ARG A 120 -2.94 4.96 -15.30
CA ARG A 120 -3.48 6.03 -14.45
C ARG A 120 -4.82 5.68 -13.77
N LYS A 121 -5.48 4.60 -14.18
CA LYS A 121 -6.73 4.09 -13.56
C LYS A 121 -6.53 2.73 -12.88
N LEU A 122 -5.28 2.29 -12.67
CA LEU A 122 -5.00 1.06 -11.93
C LEU A 122 -5.15 1.20 -10.41
N ASP A 123 -5.37 2.43 -9.91
CA ASP A 123 -5.52 2.67 -8.47
C ASP A 123 -6.94 2.38 -7.94
N GLU A 124 -7.98 2.31 -8.80
CA GLU A 124 -9.38 2.28 -8.34
C GLU A 124 -10.19 1.00 -8.67
N GLU A 125 -9.77 0.18 -9.63
CA GLU A 125 -10.54 -1.03 -10.04
C GLU A 125 -9.69 -2.30 -10.08
N VAL A 126 -8.80 -2.48 -9.10
CA VAL A 126 -8.55 -3.83 -8.61
C VAL A 126 -9.82 -4.21 -7.85
N GLN A 127 -10.63 -5.13 -8.39
CA GLN A 127 -11.51 -5.95 -7.56
C GLN A 127 -10.59 -6.74 -6.63
N VAL A 128 -10.27 -6.12 -5.50
CA VAL A 128 -9.60 -6.75 -4.39
C VAL A 128 -10.50 -7.90 -3.98
N ILE A 129 -10.08 -9.13 -4.31
CA ILE A 129 -10.50 -10.34 -3.57
C ILE A 129 -10.46 -9.91 -2.12
N SER A 130 -11.61 -9.82 -1.46
CA SER A 130 -11.79 -9.16 -0.15
C SER A 130 -10.47 -9.08 0.59
N GLU A 131 -9.89 -7.87 0.68
CA GLU A 131 -8.57 -7.67 1.27
C GLU A 131 -8.59 -8.43 2.58
N ARG A 132 -7.78 -9.50 2.70
CA ARG A 132 -7.79 -10.35 3.89
C ARG A 132 -7.84 -9.42 5.10
N SER A 133 -8.81 -9.63 5.97
CA SER A 133 -8.91 -8.86 7.20
C SER A 133 -7.62 -9.00 8.01
N ALA A 134 -7.37 -8.08 8.95
CA ALA A 134 -6.23 -8.21 9.86
C ALA A 134 -6.24 -9.56 10.61
N HIS A 135 -7.42 -10.12 10.89
CA HIS A 135 -7.55 -11.46 11.44
C HIS A 135 -7.09 -12.55 10.46
N GLU A 136 -7.53 -12.51 9.21
CA GLU A 136 -7.14 -13.50 8.19
C GLU A 136 -5.65 -13.41 7.82
N TRP A 137 -5.08 -12.20 7.75
CA TRP A 137 -3.64 -12.03 7.55
C TRP A 137 -2.83 -12.60 8.71
N PHE A 138 -3.26 -12.38 9.94
CA PHE A 138 -2.58 -12.90 11.13
C PHE A 138 -2.70 -14.43 11.21
N ALA A 139 -3.87 -15.00 10.93
CA ALA A 139 -4.06 -16.45 10.89
C ALA A 139 -3.14 -17.09 9.84
N LEU A 140 -3.05 -16.48 8.65
CA LEU A 140 -2.12 -16.92 7.63
C LEU A 140 -0.65 -16.85 8.07
N ALA A 141 -0.28 -15.78 8.80
CA ALA A 141 1.07 -15.65 9.31
C ALA A 141 1.42 -16.81 10.28
N LEU A 142 0.49 -17.16 11.17
CA LEU A 142 0.63 -18.32 12.06
C LEU A 142 0.71 -19.65 11.30
N ASP A 143 -0.05 -19.81 10.22
CA ASP A 143 0.03 -21.01 9.37
C ASP A 143 1.41 -21.17 8.74
N TYR A 144 2.01 -20.07 8.28
CA TYR A 144 3.39 -20.08 7.77
C TYR A 144 4.41 -20.37 8.87
N GLU A 145 4.20 -19.86 10.09
CA GLU A 145 5.03 -20.21 11.24
C GLU A 145 4.90 -21.67 11.66
N ALA A 146 3.73 -22.30 11.51
CA ALA A 146 3.57 -23.71 11.84
C ALA A 146 4.48 -24.61 10.98
N ASP A 147 4.81 -24.17 9.76
CA ASP A 147 5.78 -24.81 8.85
C ASP A 147 7.19 -24.20 8.99
N ARG A 148 7.61 -23.87 10.22
CA ARG A 148 8.93 -23.31 10.59
C ARG A 148 10.13 -24.11 10.07
N ALA A 149 9.94 -25.37 9.68
CA ALA A 149 10.99 -26.23 9.10
C ALA A 149 11.48 -25.76 7.73
N ASN A 150 10.73 -24.90 7.04
CA ASN A 150 11.06 -24.39 5.72
C ASN A 150 11.43 -22.91 5.77
N HIS A 151 12.70 -22.55 5.56
CA HIS A 151 13.15 -21.14 5.58
C HIS A 151 12.38 -20.20 4.63
N LYS A 152 11.74 -20.74 3.59
CA LYS A 152 10.92 -19.97 2.66
C LYS A 152 9.64 -19.41 3.31
N THR A 153 9.09 -20.07 4.32
CA THR A 153 7.83 -19.68 4.98
C THR A 153 8.01 -18.48 5.91
N TRP A 154 9.22 -18.19 6.36
CA TRP A 154 9.50 -17.06 7.26
C TRP A 154 9.26 -15.70 6.61
N ALA A 155 9.70 -15.55 5.35
CA ALA A 155 9.47 -14.33 4.60
C ALA A 155 7.96 -14.11 4.33
N GLU A 156 7.24 -15.21 4.09
CA GLU A 156 5.79 -15.20 3.88
C GLU A 156 5.03 -14.86 5.18
N ALA A 157 5.46 -15.41 6.32
CA ALA A 157 4.93 -15.10 7.65
C ALA A 157 5.14 -13.63 8.02
N ILE A 158 6.37 -13.10 7.84
CA ILE A 158 6.70 -11.69 8.09
C ILE A 158 5.79 -10.78 7.25
N ASN A 159 5.69 -11.03 5.94
CA ASN A 159 4.84 -10.24 5.06
C ASN A 159 3.35 -10.32 5.49
N ALA A 160 2.89 -11.49 5.94
CA ALA A 160 1.54 -11.65 6.45
C ALA A 160 1.29 -10.85 7.74
N TYR A 161 2.23 -10.83 8.69
CA TYR A 161 2.14 -9.97 9.88
C TYR A 161 2.17 -8.48 9.57
N GLU A 162 3.04 -8.05 8.65
CA GLU A 162 3.09 -6.65 8.21
C GLU A 162 1.76 -6.22 7.59
N ASN A 163 1.13 -7.09 6.80
CA ASN A 163 -0.21 -6.83 6.26
C ASN A 163 -1.30 -6.86 7.34
N ALA A 164 -1.22 -7.76 8.32
CA ALA A 164 -2.15 -7.77 9.45
C ALA A 164 -2.12 -6.44 10.21
N PHE A 165 -0.92 -5.93 10.52
CA PHE A 165 -0.73 -4.64 11.16
C PHE A 165 -1.17 -3.47 10.27
N ARG A 166 -0.92 -3.55 8.95
CA ARG A 166 -1.37 -2.51 8.01
C ARG A 166 -2.90 -2.39 7.97
N CYS A 167 -3.60 -3.52 8.06
CA CYS A 167 -5.06 -3.56 8.10
C CYS A 167 -5.62 -3.10 9.46
N ASP A 168 -4.93 -3.41 10.56
CA ASP A 168 -5.32 -2.99 11.91
C ASP A 168 -4.08 -2.56 12.71
N PRO A 169 -3.79 -1.25 12.77
CA PRO A 169 -2.64 -0.71 13.50
C PRO A 169 -2.68 -0.92 15.02
N GLN A 170 -3.78 -1.44 15.59
CA GLN A 170 -3.84 -1.79 17.02
C GLN A 170 -3.36 -3.23 17.30
N ARG A 171 -3.10 -4.03 16.26
CA ARG A 171 -2.58 -5.40 16.37
C ARG A 171 -1.08 -5.41 16.66
N THR A 172 -0.73 -5.00 17.87
CA THR A 172 0.66 -4.99 18.36
C THR A 172 1.24 -6.40 18.47
N ASP A 173 0.40 -7.40 18.70
CA ASP A 173 0.72 -8.83 18.63
C ASP A 173 1.37 -9.23 17.29
N ALA A 174 0.91 -8.68 16.17
CA ALA A 174 1.49 -8.94 14.84
C ALA A 174 2.94 -8.42 14.74
N LEU A 175 3.22 -7.25 15.30
CA LEU A 175 4.57 -6.69 15.33
C LEU A 175 5.50 -7.47 16.28
N ILE A 176 4.99 -7.94 17.42
CA ILE A 176 5.75 -8.75 18.36
C ILE A 176 6.14 -10.09 17.71
N ASN A 177 5.21 -10.76 17.03
CA ASN A 177 5.52 -12.02 16.34
C ASN A 177 6.47 -11.80 15.17
N CYS A 178 6.28 -10.73 14.39
CA CYS A 178 7.21 -10.35 13.32
C CYS A 178 8.64 -10.11 13.86
N GLY A 179 8.76 -9.38 14.98
CA GLY A 179 10.03 -9.17 15.66
C GLY A 179 10.67 -10.47 16.16
N THR A 180 9.84 -11.41 16.63
CA THR A 180 10.30 -12.74 17.07
C THR A 180 10.90 -13.52 15.91
N LEU A 181 10.25 -13.49 14.74
CA LEU A 181 10.77 -14.14 13.55
C LEU A 181 12.09 -13.53 13.08
N TYR A 182 12.23 -12.21 13.14
CA TYR A 182 13.51 -11.55 12.83
C TYR A 182 14.61 -11.91 13.83
N TYR A 183 14.27 -12.03 15.12
CA TYR A 183 15.20 -12.46 16.16
C TYR A 183 15.71 -13.89 15.90
N GLU A 184 14.81 -14.82 15.60
CA GLU A 184 15.15 -16.22 15.30
C GLU A 184 16.01 -16.33 14.02
N GLN A 185 15.90 -15.38 13.08
CA GLN A 185 16.77 -15.27 11.90
C GLN A 185 18.14 -14.61 12.20
N GLY A 186 18.35 -14.10 13.41
CA GLY A 186 19.53 -13.32 13.80
C GLY A 186 19.56 -11.90 13.23
N ASN A 187 18.43 -11.40 12.71
CA ASN A 187 18.31 -10.02 12.24
C ASN A 187 17.84 -9.11 13.38
N PHE A 188 18.76 -8.85 14.30
CA PHE A 188 18.48 -8.15 15.54
C PHE A 188 18.03 -6.69 15.32
N GLU A 189 18.56 -6.00 14.32
CA GLU A 189 18.15 -4.62 14.03
C GLU A 189 16.69 -4.54 13.60
N LYS A 190 16.23 -5.44 12.73
CA LYS A 190 14.82 -5.49 12.32
C LYS A 190 13.90 -5.97 13.43
N ALA A 191 14.36 -6.89 14.27
CA ALA A 191 13.62 -7.31 15.46
C ALA A 191 13.39 -6.11 16.40
N ALA A 192 14.44 -5.32 16.67
CA ALA A 192 14.35 -4.11 17.50
C ALA A 192 13.39 -3.08 16.90
N GLU A 193 13.39 -2.88 15.58
CA GLU A 193 12.44 -1.99 14.90
C GLU A 193 10.99 -2.44 15.11
N CYS A 194 10.70 -3.74 14.94
CA CYS A 194 9.35 -4.27 15.15
C CYS A 194 8.87 -4.07 16.59
N TYR A 195 9.72 -4.35 17.58
CA TYR A 195 9.36 -4.17 18.98
C TYR A 195 9.22 -2.70 19.37
N ARG A 196 10.06 -1.79 18.84
CA ARG A 196 9.88 -0.34 19.05
C ARG A 196 8.54 0.13 18.49
N ARG A 197 8.18 -0.30 17.28
CA ARG A 197 6.86 -0.01 16.70
C ARG A 197 5.72 -0.58 17.54
N ALA A 198 5.87 -1.78 18.10
CA ALA A 198 4.86 -2.34 19.01
C ALA A 198 4.70 -1.49 20.27
N ILE A 199 5.80 -1.00 20.85
CA ILE A 199 5.80 -0.09 22.02
C ILE A 199 5.20 1.28 21.67
N ASP A 200 5.48 1.82 20.48
CA ASP A 200 4.88 3.09 20.03
C ASP A 200 3.35 2.99 19.94
N CYS A 201 2.83 1.81 19.58
CA CYS A 201 1.40 1.53 19.52
C CYS A 201 0.79 1.21 20.91
N ASP A 202 1.49 0.42 21.72
CA ASP A 202 1.10 0.08 23.10
C ASP A 202 2.30 0.19 24.05
N PRO A 203 2.48 1.37 24.68
CA PRO A 203 3.60 1.61 25.61
C PRO A 203 3.54 0.77 26.89
N GLU A 204 2.40 0.17 27.21
CA GLU A 204 2.20 -0.65 28.40
C GLU A 204 2.36 -2.15 28.09
N CYS A 205 2.77 -2.51 26.85
CA CYS A 205 3.04 -3.88 26.46
C CYS A 205 4.35 -4.40 27.09
N GLY A 206 4.25 -5.02 28.26
CA GLY A 206 5.40 -5.59 28.99
C GLY A 206 6.20 -6.60 28.16
N LEU A 207 5.52 -7.41 27.33
CA LEU A 207 6.17 -8.38 26.45
C LEU A 207 7.03 -7.70 25.36
N ALA A 208 6.55 -6.63 24.74
CA ALA A 208 7.32 -5.89 23.73
C ALA A 208 8.57 -5.23 24.36
N HIS A 209 8.44 -4.69 25.57
CA HIS A 209 9.57 -4.18 26.35
C HIS A 209 10.59 -5.28 26.69
N SER A 210 10.11 -6.48 27.08
CA SER A 210 10.97 -7.63 27.40
C SER A 210 11.76 -8.07 26.16
N ASN A 211 11.07 -8.24 25.05
CA ASN A 211 11.67 -8.69 23.80
C ASN A 211 12.63 -7.65 23.20
N LEU A 212 12.30 -6.36 23.23
CA LEU A 212 13.22 -5.30 22.83
C LEU A 212 14.47 -5.32 23.71
N GLY A 213 14.30 -5.49 25.03
CA GLY A 213 15.41 -5.64 25.96
C GLY A 213 16.37 -6.79 25.61
N SER A 214 15.82 -7.96 25.29
CA SER A 214 16.59 -9.12 24.84
C SER A 214 17.36 -8.85 23.54
N VAL A 215 16.73 -8.21 22.56
CA VAL A 215 17.40 -7.86 21.28
C VAL A 215 18.51 -6.85 21.49
N LEU A 216 18.28 -5.83 22.33
CA LEU A 216 19.27 -4.81 22.63
C LEU A 216 20.49 -5.39 23.36
N GLU A 217 20.30 -6.44 24.17
CA GLU A 217 21.39 -7.19 24.76
C GLU A 217 22.27 -7.86 23.68
N GLU A 218 21.67 -8.51 22.70
CA GLU A 218 22.39 -9.12 21.56
C GLU A 218 23.13 -8.08 20.71
N LEU A 219 22.54 -6.88 20.55
CA LEU A 219 23.18 -5.73 19.89
C LEU A 219 24.27 -5.05 20.74
N GLY A 220 24.48 -5.49 21.99
CA GLY A 220 25.46 -4.89 22.92
C GLY A 220 25.04 -3.55 23.52
N GLN A 221 23.79 -3.11 23.30
CA GLN A 221 23.22 -1.86 23.83
C GLN A 221 22.70 -2.06 25.26
N LEU A 222 23.59 -2.48 26.16
CA LEU A 222 23.24 -3.01 27.48
C LEU A 222 22.47 -2.04 28.38
N GLU A 223 22.78 -0.74 28.34
CA GLU A 223 22.09 0.24 29.17
C GLU A 223 20.64 0.49 28.72
N GLU A 224 20.40 0.53 27.41
CA GLU A 224 19.06 0.64 26.85
C GLU A 224 18.26 -0.64 27.13
N ALA A 225 18.90 -1.81 26.96
CA ALA A 225 18.33 -3.11 27.31
C ALA A 225 17.84 -3.13 28.78
N ARG A 226 18.69 -2.67 29.71
CA ARG A 226 18.32 -2.58 31.14
C ARG A 226 17.10 -1.70 31.38
N GLN A 227 16.98 -0.57 30.68
CA GLN A 227 15.82 0.33 30.83
C GLN A 227 14.52 -0.34 30.37
N HIS A 228 14.53 -0.97 29.20
CA HIS A 228 13.34 -1.66 28.68
C HIS A 228 12.98 -2.88 29.53
N LEU A 229 13.96 -3.67 29.98
CA LEU A 229 13.71 -4.82 30.86
C LEU A 229 13.17 -4.41 32.24
N ARG A 230 13.66 -3.31 32.81
CA ARG A 230 13.05 -2.74 34.04
C ARG A 230 11.61 -2.31 33.79
N GLN A 231 11.29 -1.73 32.64
CA GLN A 231 9.92 -1.38 32.29
C GLN A 231 9.05 -2.64 32.14
N ALA A 232 9.53 -3.67 31.45
CA ALA A 232 8.84 -4.96 31.33
C ALA A 232 8.49 -5.55 32.70
N VAL A 233 9.46 -5.58 33.62
CA VAL A 233 9.28 -6.07 35.00
C VAL A 233 8.34 -5.19 35.83
N ARG A 234 8.26 -3.88 35.55
CA ARG A 234 7.29 -3.00 36.22
C ARG A 234 5.87 -3.25 35.73
N LEU A 235 5.70 -3.46 34.43
CA LEU A 235 4.41 -3.72 33.77
C LEU A 235 3.89 -5.12 34.11
N ASP A 236 4.77 -6.11 34.11
CA ASP A 236 4.47 -7.49 34.50
C ASP A 236 5.52 -8.02 35.50
N PRO A 237 5.27 -7.85 36.81
CA PRO A 237 6.17 -8.31 37.87
C PRO A 237 6.36 -9.83 37.92
N ASP A 238 5.41 -10.59 37.38
CA ASP A 238 5.34 -12.05 37.43
C ASP A 238 5.87 -12.72 36.15
N HIS A 239 6.45 -11.94 35.22
CA HIS A 239 7.10 -12.46 34.00
C HIS A 239 8.53 -12.96 34.30
N PRO A 240 8.79 -14.28 34.34
CA PRO A 240 10.09 -14.81 34.74
C PRO A 240 11.20 -14.48 33.73
N ASP A 241 10.90 -14.54 32.43
CA ASP A 241 11.91 -14.32 31.38
C ASP A 241 12.45 -12.88 31.39
N ALA A 242 11.59 -11.88 31.63
CA ALA A 242 12.03 -10.50 31.82
C ALA A 242 12.97 -10.34 33.03
N ARG A 243 12.70 -11.06 34.13
CA ARG A 243 13.59 -11.08 35.32
C ARG A 243 14.93 -11.75 35.01
N TYR A 244 14.91 -12.86 34.27
CA TYR A 244 16.11 -13.56 33.81
C TYR A 244 16.99 -12.66 32.94
N ASN A 245 16.40 -12.06 31.90
CA ASN A 245 17.11 -11.17 30.98
C ASN A 245 17.64 -9.93 31.71
N LEU A 246 16.87 -9.32 32.61
CA LEU A 246 17.33 -8.17 33.40
C LEU A 246 18.52 -8.54 34.30
N ALA A 247 18.49 -9.72 34.92
CA ALA A 247 19.60 -10.19 35.74
C ALA A 247 20.89 -10.37 34.91
N LEU A 248 20.78 -10.97 33.72
CA LEU A 248 21.90 -11.12 32.79
C LEU A 248 22.50 -9.78 32.36
N VAL A 249 21.66 -8.84 31.90
CA VAL A 249 22.11 -7.51 31.47
C VAL A 249 22.77 -6.77 32.63
N CYS A 250 22.22 -6.84 33.85
CA CYS A 250 22.83 -6.25 35.03
C CYS A 250 24.19 -6.89 35.37
N GLU A 251 24.39 -8.19 35.18
CA GLU A 251 25.71 -8.81 35.33
C GLU A 251 26.70 -8.29 34.29
N LYS A 252 26.29 -8.21 33.01
CA LYS A 252 27.13 -7.68 31.92
C LYS A 252 27.55 -6.22 32.17
N LEU A 253 26.69 -5.43 32.82
CA LEU A 253 26.98 -4.05 33.25
C LEU A 253 27.75 -3.95 34.58
N GLY A 254 28.00 -5.06 35.27
CA GLY A 254 28.67 -5.08 36.59
C GLY A 254 27.77 -4.65 37.76
N ALA A 255 26.47 -4.49 37.55
CA ALA A 255 25.47 -4.19 38.57
C ALA A 255 25.06 -5.45 39.37
N TYR A 256 26.04 -6.12 39.98
CA TYR A 256 25.87 -7.43 40.61
C TYR A 256 24.87 -7.48 41.77
N HIS A 257 24.63 -6.35 42.45
CA HIS A 257 23.63 -6.30 43.53
C HIS A 257 22.21 -6.45 42.97
N GLU A 258 21.89 -5.65 41.95
CA GLU A 258 20.61 -5.67 41.25
C GLU A 258 20.38 -7.02 40.56
N ALA A 259 21.41 -7.53 39.85
CA ALA A 259 21.33 -8.84 39.21
C ALA A 259 20.93 -9.95 40.19
N ARG A 260 21.48 -9.91 41.41
CA ARG A 260 21.19 -10.90 42.45
C ARG A 260 19.72 -10.86 42.89
N GLU A 261 19.15 -9.68 43.06
CA GLU A 261 17.73 -9.53 43.45
C GLU A 261 16.81 -10.11 42.38
N HIS A 262 17.12 -9.85 41.10
CA HIS A 262 16.38 -10.41 39.98
C HIS A 262 16.55 -11.92 39.84
N TRP A 263 17.74 -12.47 40.05
CA TRP A 263 17.95 -13.92 40.11
C TRP A 263 17.16 -14.61 41.23
N GLN A 264 17.07 -13.98 42.39
CA GLN A 264 16.27 -14.51 43.50
C GLN A 264 14.78 -14.51 43.16
N THR A 265 14.29 -13.42 42.56
CA THR A 265 12.88 -13.29 42.18
C THR A 265 12.54 -14.27 41.04
N TYR A 266 13.42 -14.41 40.05
CA TYR A 266 13.28 -15.40 38.98
C TYR A 266 13.07 -16.81 39.52
N LEU A 267 13.90 -17.25 40.47
CA LEU A 267 13.79 -18.57 41.10
C LEU A 267 12.56 -18.72 42.01
N GLN A 268 11.98 -17.63 42.48
CA GLN A 268 10.71 -17.67 43.22
C GLN A 268 9.53 -17.88 42.26
N LEU A 269 9.57 -17.23 41.10
CA LEU A 269 8.52 -17.31 40.08
C LEU A 269 8.56 -18.65 39.32
N ASP A 270 9.76 -19.09 38.91
CA ASP A 270 9.94 -20.38 38.23
C ASP A 270 11.13 -21.19 38.82
N PRO A 271 10.90 -21.90 39.93
CA PRO A 271 11.93 -22.71 40.59
C PRO A 271 12.41 -23.93 39.79
N SER A 272 11.63 -24.35 38.79
CA SER A 272 11.80 -25.58 38.02
C SER A 272 12.16 -25.36 36.54
N SER A 273 12.33 -24.09 36.13
CA SER A 273 12.80 -23.72 34.80
C SER A 273 14.07 -24.47 34.37
N PRO A 274 14.27 -24.73 33.07
CA PRO A 274 15.57 -25.17 32.53
C PRO A 274 16.76 -24.30 32.96
N TRP A 275 16.54 -23.01 33.23
CA TRP A 275 17.58 -22.07 33.65
C TRP A 275 17.72 -21.92 35.17
N SER A 276 16.95 -22.67 35.95
CA SER A 276 16.95 -22.57 37.42
C SER A 276 18.31 -22.92 38.02
N ASP A 277 18.98 -23.97 37.52
CA ASP A 277 20.32 -24.34 37.98
C ASP A 277 21.37 -23.28 37.63
N TYR A 278 21.24 -22.67 36.45
CA TYR A 278 22.09 -21.55 36.04
C TYR A 278 21.93 -20.36 37.01
N ALA A 279 20.70 -19.96 37.32
CA ALA A 279 20.42 -18.90 38.29
C ALA A 279 20.97 -19.22 39.70
N ARG A 280 20.83 -20.47 40.17
CA ARG A 280 21.40 -20.91 41.46
C ARG A 280 22.92 -20.80 41.48
N GLN A 281 23.59 -21.19 40.39
CA GLN A 281 25.04 -21.09 40.27
C GLN A 281 25.51 -19.64 40.33
N ARG A 282 24.82 -18.72 39.62
CA ARG A 282 25.11 -17.28 39.66
C ARG A 282 24.98 -16.70 41.07
N LEU A 283 23.91 -17.05 41.78
CA LEU A 283 23.70 -16.64 43.18
C LEU A 283 24.76 -17.21 44.14
N ALA A 284 25.26 -18.42 43.90
CA ALA A 284 26.31 -19.04 44.70
C ALA A 284 27.68 -18.35 44.49
N SER A 285 28.05 -18.08 43.25
CA SER A 285 29.29 -17.37 42.88
C SER A 285 29.34 -15.93 43.45
N SER A 286 28.19 -15.26 43.48
CA SER A 286 28.01 -13.96 44.16
C SER A 286 28.30 -14.02 45.67
N LYS A 287 27.98 -15.14 46.33
CA LYS A 287 28.22 -15.34 47.78
C LYS A 287 29.70 -15.61 48.07
N THR A 288 30.38 -16.41 47.25
CA THR A 288 31.79 -16.76 47.46
C THR A 288 32.72 -15.55 47.26
N ALA A 289 32.45 -14.68 46.28
CA ALA A 289 33.19 -13.43 46.09
C ALA A 289 33.14 -12.49 47.31
N LYS A 290 31.99 -12.39 48.00
CA LYS A 290 31.85 -11.61 49.25
C LYS A 290 32.63 -12.20 50.44
N SER A 291 32.88 -13.51 50.46
CA SER A 291 33.67 -14.17 51.52
C SER A 291 35.18 -14.09 51.32
N ALA A 292 35.64 -13.91 50.08
CA ALA A 292 37.06 -13.80 49.75
C ALA A 292 37.63 -12.38 49.96
N GLY A 293 36.82 -11.33 49.80
CA GLY A 293 37.22 -9.93 50.03
C GLY A 293 37.11 -9.42 51.47
N ARG A 294 36.85 -10.30 52.44
CA ARG A 294 36.72 -9.99 53.88
C ARG A 294 37.81 -10.62 54.74
N ARG A 295 38.94 -11.04 54.15
CA ARG A 295 40.12 -11.54 54.87
C ARG A 295 41.29 -10.59 54.73
#